data_AF-A0A512TSR9-F1
#
_entry.id   AF-A0A512TSR9-F1
#
_cell.length_a   1.000
_cell.length_b   1.000
_cell.length_c   1.000
_cell.angle_alpha   90.00
_cell.angle_beta   90.00
_cell.angle_gamma   90.00
#
_symmetry.space_group_name_H-M   'P 1'
#
loop_
_entity.id
_entity.type
_entity.pdbx_description
1 polymer ?
#
loop_
_entity_poly.entity_id
_entity_poly.type
_entity_poly.pdbx_seq_one_letter_code
_entity_poly.pdbx_strand_id
1 'polypeptide(L)'
;MKIDKCIIEIEDMASDDFQMLESYLKNKAGKVYVKITQTNDNANSSTNTSNNNLNRLKKFMNNLTDKQLKVFKYFMNNPGPVDSNKLKEDLPFLKPHGAMPGVFSATKRWISLGGKREDSPFVQIDWDKSSKYGIYRGLTTDEIEYLKRP
;
A
#
# COMPACT_ATOMS: atom_id res chain seq x y z
N MET A 1 23.53 -21.68 40.73
CA MET A 1 22.10 -22.01 40.82
C MET A 1 21.54 -21.92 39.40
N LYS A 2 21.26 -23.05 38.74
CA LYS A 2 20.68 -23.08 37.39
C LYS A 2 19.17 -22.95 37.53
N ILE A 3 18.56 -22.06 36.77
CA ILE A 3 17.12 -21.95 36.69
C ILE A 3 16.66 -23.13 35.81
N ASP A 4 15.94 -24.08 36.40
CA ASP A 4 15.48 -25.30 35.70
C ASP A 4 14.33 -25.00 34.71
N LYS A 5 13.61 -23.89 34.90
CA LYS A 5 12.53 -23.46 34.03
C LYS A 5 12.34 -21.95 34.07
N CYS A 6 12.39 -21.31 32.91
CA CYS A 6 12.05 -19.90 32.72
C CYS A 6 10.94 -19.82 31.65
N ILE A 7 9.82 -19.20 32.00
CA ILE A 7 8.72 -18.87 31.08
C ILE A 7 8.76 -17.35 30.92
N ILE A 8 8.83 -16.90 29.67
CA ILE A 8 8.81 -15.47 29.34
C ILE A 8 7.63 -15.25 28.41
N GLU A 9 6.76 -14.33 28.83
CA GLU A 9 5.65 -13.83 28.03
C GLU A 9 6.10 -12.51 27.42
N ILE A 10 6.08 -12.43 26.10
CA ILE A 10 6.54 -11.27 25.34
C ILE A 10 5.33 -10.71 24.59
N GLU A 11 5.00 -9.46 24.87
CA GLU A 11 4.04 -8.66 24.11
C GLU A 11 4.83 -7.68 23.24
N ASP A 12 4.60 -7.75 21.92
CA ASP A 12 5.05 -6.78 20.91
C ASP A 12 6.53 -6.35 21.01
N MET A 13 7.44 -7.28 20.69
CA MET A 13 8.90 -7.05 20.70
C MET A 13 9.45 -7.06 19.26
N ALA A 14 10.33 -6.10 18.95
CA ALA A 14 11.02 -6.06 17.67
C ALA A 14 11.91 -7.30 17.46
N SER A 15 12.07 -7.74 16.21
CA SER A 15 12.81 -8.97 15.86
C SER A 15 14.26 -8.96 16.36
N ASP A 16 14.91 -7.79 16.40
CA ASP A 16 16.30 -7.66 16.83
C ASP A 16 16.45 -7.81 18.35
N ASP A 17 15.51 -7.25 19.12
CA ASP A 17 15.47 -7.37 20.58
C ASP A 17 15.21 -8.82 21.02
N PHE A 18 14.40 -9.55 20.25
CA PHE A 18 14.14 -10.98 20.48
C PHE A 18 15.41 -11.83 20.37
N GLN A 19 16.27 -11.57 19.37
CA GLN A 19 17.51 -12.32 19.18
C GLN A 19 18.51 -12.08 20.31
N MET A 20 18.59 -10.85 20.82
CA MET A 20 19.41 -10.53 21.99
C MET A 20 18.90 -11.25 23.23
N LEU A 21 17.59 -11.24 23.48
CA LEU A 21 16.98 -11.90 24.62
C LEU A 21 17.20 -13.42 24.57
N GLU A 22 17.01 -14.04 23.41
CA GLU A 22 17.23 -15.48 23.22
C GLU A 22 18.69 -15.87 23.52
N SER A 23 19.64 -15.08 23.02
CA SER A 23 21.08 -15.29 23.24
C SER A 23 21.48 -15.15 24.71
N TYR A 24 20.90 -14.20 25.43
CA TYR A 24 21.13 -14.02 26.86
C TYR A 24 20.62 -15.22 27.68
N LEU A 25 19.43 -15.73 27.35
CA LEU A 25 18.77 -16.79 28.10
C LEU A 25 19.38 -18.18 27.85
N LYS A 26 19.84 -18.46 26.62
CA LYS A 26 20.59 -19.69 26.30
C LYS A 26 21.85 -19.87 27.16
N ASN A 27 22.47 -18.77 27.60
CA ASN A 27 23.66 -18.78 28.45
C ASN A 27 23.34 -18.91 29.96
N LYS A 28 22.07 -18.79 30.37
CA LYS A 28 21.67 -18.71 31.79
C LYS A 28 20.75 -19.83 32.25
N ALA A 29 19.96 -20.43 31.36
CA ALA A 29 18.99 -21.48 31.69
C ALA A 29 19.28 -22.78 30.92
N GLY A 30 19.01 -23.93 31.55
CA GLY A 30 19.19 -25.23 30.91
C GLY A 30 18.17 -25.52 29.81
N LYS A 31 16.95 -25.00 29.95
CA LYS A 31 15.87 -25.05 28.94
C LYS A 31 15.04 -23.76 29.03
N VAL A 32 14.88 -23.08 27.90
CA VAL A 32 14.07 -21.85 27.78
C VAL A 32 12.83 -22.18 26.96
N TYR A 33 11.65 -21.83 27.48
CA TYR A 33 10.38 -21.99 26.77
C TYR A 33 9.83 -20.59 26.49
N VAL A 34 9.82 -20.21 25.21
CA VAL A 34 9.26 -18.94 24.75
C VAL A 34 7.82 -19.18 24.32
N LYS A 35 6.88 -18.48 24.95
CA LYS A 35 5.48 -18.45 24.51
C LYS A 35 5.23 -17.07 23.89
N ILE A 36 5.21 -17.03 22.56
CA ILE A 36 4.89 -15.81 21.83
C ILE A 36 3.36 -15.74 21.73
N THR A 37 2.76 -14.76 22.41
CA THR A 37 1.35 -14.43 22.22
C THR A 37 1.31 -13.27 21.24
N GLN A 38 1.08 -13.56 19.96
CA GLN A 38 0.78 -12.49 19.00
C GLN A 38 -0.64 -12.00 19.29
N THR A 39 -0.75 -10.90 20.04
CA THR A 39 -1.97 -10.09 20.09
C THR A 39 -2.19 -9.54 18.69
N ASN A 40 -3.05 -10.20 17.90
CA ASN A 40 -3.54 -9.70 16.63
C ASN A 40 -4.49 -8.53 16.87
N ASP A 41 -4.01 -7.43 17.45
CA ASP A 41 -4.78 -6.21 17.64
C ASP A 41 -5.05 -5.48 16.30
N ASN A 42 -4.54 -5.99 15.19
CA ASN A 42 -4.75 -5.43 13.85
C ASN A 42 -5.86 -6.10 13.01
N ALA A 43 -6.58 -7.10 13.53
CA ALA A 43 -7.64 -7.77 12.75
C ALA A 43 -8.94 -6.93 12.60
N ASN A 44 -9.19 -5.93 13.45
CA ASN A 44 -10.42 -5.11 13.41
C ASN A 44 -10.26 -3.71 12.82
N SER A 45 -9.04 -3.23 12.57
CA SER A 45 -8.79 -1.91 11.95
C SER A 45 -8.59 -1.94 10.43
N SER A 46 -8.25 -3.10 9.86
CA SER A 46 -7.98 -3.25 8.42
C SER A 46 -9.27 -3.33 7.59
N THR A 47 -10.32 -3.96 8.09
CA THR A 47 -11.63 -4.06 7.41
C THR A 47 -12.34 -2.71 7.31
N ASN A 48 -12.31 -1.90 8.37
CA ASN A 48 -12.89 -0.56 8.36
C ASN A 48 -12.08 0.42 7.48
N THR A 49 -10.74 0.34 7.51
CA THR A 49 -9.89 1.19 6.66
C THR A 49 -10.00 0.82 5.18
N SER A 50 -10.01 -0.47 4.83
CA SER A 50 -10.20 -0.94 3.45
C SER A 50 -11.59 -0.59 2.92
N ASN A 51 -12.66 -0.82 3.68
CA ASN A 51 -14.01 -0.43 3.27
C ASN A 51 -14.15 1.09 3.06
N ASN A 52 -13.45 1.89 3.87
CA ASN A 52 -13.40 3.33 3.70
C ASN A 52 -12.65 3.76 2.42
N ASN A 53 -11.51 3.12 2.10
CA ASN A 53 -10.77 3.41 0.86
C ASN A 53 -11.57 3.03 -0.39
N LEU A 54 -12.23 1.87 -0.38
CA LEU A 54 -13.07 1.41 -1.49
C LEU A 54 -14.28 2.34 -1.73
N ASN A 55 -14.95 2.80 -0.66
CA ASN A 55 -16.02 3.79 -0.75
C ASN A 55 -15.53 5.15 -1.26
N ARG A 56 -14.32 5.59 -0.86
CA ARG A 56 -13.70 6.80 -1.40
C ARG A 56 -13.43 6.65 -2.89
N LEU A 57 -13.02 5.47 -3.36
CA LEU A 57 -12.75 5.20 -4.77
C LEU A 57 -13.98 5.46 -5.65
N LYS A 58 -15.18 5.03 -5.22
CA LYS A 58 -16.45 5.35 -5.91
C LYS A 58 -16.71 6.87 -5.97
N LYS A 59 -16.56 7.58 -4.84
CA LYS A 59 -16.73 9.05 -4.78
C LYS A 59 -15.68 9.80 -5.61
N PHE A 60 -14.47 9.27 -5.66
CA PHE A 60 -13.35 9.82 -6.39
C PHE A 60 -13.60 9.76 -7.90
N MET A 61 -14.10 8.62 -8.40
CA MET A 61 -14.45 8.41 -9.81
C MET A 61 -15.47 9.45 -10.32
N ASN A 62 -16.50 9.77 -9.53
CA ASN A 62 -17.58 10.67 -9.94
C ASN A 62 -17.13 12.11 -10.23
N ASN A 63 -15.97 12.52 -9.73
CA ASN A 63 -15.49 13.89 -9.86
C ASN A 63 -14.30 14.02 -10.82
N LEU A 64 -13.85 12.94 -11.46
CA LEU A 64 -12.70 12.98 -12.36
C LEU A 64 -13.00 13.84 -13.60
N THR A 65 -12.01 14.63 -14.02
CA THR A 65 -12.08 15.33 -15.33
C THR A 65 -12.00 14.31 -16.47
N ASP A 66 -12.41 14.67 -17.68
CA ASP A 66 -12.38 13.74 -18.83
C ASP A 66 -11.02 13.07 -19.05
N LYS A 67 -9.93 13.83 -18.88
CA LYS A 67 -8.56 13.30 -19.01
C LYS A 67 -8.23 12.31 -17.89
N GLN A 68 -8.61 12.63 -16.66
CA GLN A 68 -8.41 11.74 -15.51
C GLN A 68 -9.27 10.49 -15.62
N LEU A 69 -10.50 10.61 -16.11
CA LEU A 69 -11.40 9.49 -16.32
C LEU A 69 -10.86 8.53 -17.39
N LYS A 70 -10.25 9.05 -18.47
CA LYS A 70 -9.57 8.21 -19.48
C LYS A 70 -8.42 7.41 -18.86
N VAL A 71 -7.57 8.05 -18.05
CA VAL A 71 -6.49 7.36 -17.32
C VAL A 71 -7.05 6.36 -16.31
N PHE A 72 -8.12 6.72 -15.60
CA PHE A 72 -8.76 5.83 -14.63
C PHE A 72 -9.36 4.59 -15.29
N LYS A 73 -10.03 4.76 -16.45
CA LYS A 73 -10.52 3.64 -17.27
C LYS A 73 -9.38 2.76 -17.76
N TYR A 74 -8.25 3.35 -18.13
CA TYR A 74 -7.05 2.59 -18.46
C TYR A 74 -6.60 1.72 -17.27
N PHE A 75 -6.56 2.27 -16.05
CA PHE A 75 -6.23 1.49 -14.84
C PHE A 75 -7.25 0.38 -14.54
N MET A 76 -8.53 0.58 -14.86
CA MET A 76 -9.52 -0.51 -14.70
C MET A 76 -9.29 -1.70 -15.64
N ASN A 77 -8.61 -1.48 -16.77
CA ASN A 77 -8.28 -2.52 -17.74
C ASN A 77 -6.86 -3.07 -17.56
N ASN A 78 -6.00 -2.35 -16.84
CA ASN A 78 -4.60 -2.71 -16.59
C ASN A 78 -4.33 -2.66 -15.08
N PRO A 79 -4.68 -3.73 -14.34
CA PRO A 79 -4.51 -3.77 -12.89
C PRO A 79 -3.03 -3.71 -12.50
N GLY A 80 -2.76 -3.00 -11.41
CA GLY A 80 -1.43 -2.85 -10.82
C GLY A 80 -0.65 -1.65 -11.33
N PRO A 81 0.65 -1.58 -10.99
CA PRO A 81 1.49 -0.47 -11.35
C PRO A 81 1.72 -0.35 -12.87
N VAL A 82 1.76 0.89 -13.36
CA VAL A 82 1.89 1.21 -14.79
C VAL A 82 3.05 2.18 -15.01
N ASP A 83 3.89 1.89 -15.99
CA ASP A 83 4.96 2.76 -16.43
C ASP A 83 4.43 3.96 -17.24
N SER A 84 5.07 5.11 -17.07
CA SER A 84 4.62 6.34 -17.72
C SER A 84 4.70 6.29 -19.24
N ASN A 85 5.59 5.46 -19.80
CA ASN A 85 5.80 5.36 -21.24
C ASN A 85 4.65 4.58 -21.88
N LYS A 86 4.33 3.38 -21.38
CA LYS A 86 3.16 2.61 -21.82
C LYS A 86 1.87 3.41 -21.67
N LEU A 87 1.72 4.11 -20.54
CA LEU A 87 0.55 4.94 -20.32
C LEU A 87 0.43 6.05 -21.40
N LYS A 88 1.55 6.66 -21.82
CA LYS A 88 1.56 7.67 -22.90
C LYS A 88 1.35 7.06 -24.29
N GLU A 89 1.88 5.87 -24.54
CA GLU A 89 1.65 5.12 -25.79
C GLU A 89 0.16 4.81 -25.97
N ASP A 90 -0.48 4.31 -24.91
CA ASP A 90 -1.88 3.90 -24.96
C ASP A 90 -2.85 5.09 -24.82
N LEU A 91 -2.39 6.20 -24.23
CA LEU A 91 -3.15 7.45 -24.09
C LEU A 91 -2.36 8.65 -24.66
N PRO A 92 -2.28 8.81 -26.00
CA PRO A 92 -1.42 9.81 -26.66
C PRO A 92 -1.69 11.29 -26.31
N PHE A 93 -2.85 11.58 -25.69
CA PHE A 93 -3.15 12.93 -25.19
C PHE A 93 -2.30 13.32 -23.97
N LEU A 94 -1.67 12.35 -23.31
CA LEU A 94 -0.66 12.57 -22.30
C LEU A 94 0.62 13.03 -23.02
N LYS A 95 0.92 14.34 -22.94
CA LYS A 95 2.03 14.93 -23.69
C LYS A 95 3.34 14.14 -23.48
N PRO A 96 4.12 13.89 -24.55
CA PRO A 96 5.35 13.11 -24.46
C PRO A 96 6.42 13.79 -23.59
N HIS A 97 6.52 15.13 -23.68
CA HIS A 97 7.48 15.93 -22.92
C HIS A 97 6.88 16.49 -21.63
N GLY A 98 7.41 16.06 -20.48
CA GLY A 98 7.14 16.62 -19.16
C GLY A 98 6.26 15.77 -18.24
N ALA A 99 6.05 16.28 -17.03
CA ALA A 99 5.09 15.74 -16.05
C ALA A 99 3.68 15.84 -16.65
N MET A 100 2.86 14.79 -16.55
CA MET A 100 1.48 14.76 -17.09
C MET A 100 0.62 15.82 -16.39
N PRO A 101 0.45 17.03 -16.96
CA PRO A 101 -0.11 18.15 -16.22
C PRO A 101 -1.62 17.92 -16.07
N GLY A 102 -2.12 17.97 -14.85
CA GLY A 102 -3.55 17.81 -14.52
C GLY A 102 -4.00 16.38 -14.21
N VAL A 103 -3.28 15.34 -14.66
CA VAL A 103 -3.58 13.94 -14.28
C VAL A 103 -3.19 13.70 -12.82
N PHE A 104 -2.03 14.18 -12.38
CA PHE A 104 -1.59 14.05 -10.99
C PHE A 104 -2.27 15.00 -9.99
N SER A 105 -3.01 15.99 -10.49
CA SER A 105 -3.90 16.78 -9.62
C SER A 105 -5.01 15.91 -9.01
N ALA A 106 -5.30 14.75 -9.60
CA ALA A 106 -6.23 13.78 -9.02
C ALA A 106 -5.78 13.32 -7.63
N THR A 107 -4.48 13.21 -7.34
CA THR A 107 -3.98 12.86 -6.01
C THR A 107 -4.35 13.90 -4.95
N LYS A 108 -4.32 15.20 -5.28
CA LYS A 108 -4.79 16.24 -4.35
C LYS A 108 -6.27 16.06 -4.00
N ARG A 109 -7.08 15.66 -4.98
CA ARG A 109 -8.50 15.38 -4.76
C ARG A 109 -8.73 14.12 -3.93
N TRP A 110 -7.93 13.09 -4.13
CA TRP A 110 -7.96 11.89 -3.29
C TRP A 110 -7.73 12.25 -1.82
N ILE A 111 -6.73 13.09 -1.54
CA ILE A 111 -6.44 13.60 -0.20
C ILE A 111 -7.63 14.40 0.36
N SER A 112 -8.29 15.24 -0.45
CA SER A 112 -9.48 16.00 -0.01
C SER A 112 -10.68 15.12 0.36
N LEU A 113 -10.72 13.87 -0.11
CA LEU A 113 -11.74 12.87 0.27
C LEU A 113 -11.34 12.09 1.53
N GLY A 114 -10.26 12.48 2.20
CA GLY A 114 -9.72 11.82 3.39
C GLY A 114 -8.89 10.57 3.09
N GLY A 115 -8.42 10.40 1.84
CA GLY A 115 -7.49 9.35 1.47
C GLY A 115 -6.03 9.74 1.74
N LYS A 116 -5.15 8.75 1.93
CA LYS A 116 -3.71 8.99 2.03
C LYS A 116 -3.09 9.15 0.65
N ARG A 117 -2.02 9.93 0.51
CA ARG A 117 -1.40 10.22 -0.80
C ARG A 117 -0.95 8.93 -1.51
N GLU A 118 -0.32 8.06 -0.75
CA GLU A 118 0.21 6.74 -1.13
C GLU A 118 -0.88 5.77 -1.62
N ASP A 119 -2.12 5.94 -1.15
CA ASP A 119 -3.27 5.13 -1.59
C ASP A 119 -3.90 5.68 -2.88
N SER A 120 -3.43 6.80 -3.42
CA SER A 120 -4.03 7.36 -4.63
C SER A 120 -3.66 6.53 -5.86
N PRO A 121 -4.62 6.15 -6.73
CA PRO A 121 -4.31 5.43 -7.97
C PRO A 121 -3.37 6.19 -8.93
N PHE A 122 -3.35 7.51 -8.79
CA PHE A 122 -2.58 8.42 -9.62
C PHE A 122 -1.20 8.75 -9.05
N VAL A 123 -0.83 8.22 -7.88
CA VAL A 123 0.47 8.54 -7.27
C VAL A 123 1.59 7.84 -8.02
N GLN A 124 2.69 8.56 -8.24
CA GLN A 124 3.94 7.95 -8.67
C GLN A 124 4.57 7.24 -7.47
N ILE A 125 4.73 5.93 -7.56
CA ILE A 125 5.29 5.09 -6.49
C ILE A 125 6.79 4.87 -6.66
N ASP A 126 7.29 4.99 -7.88
CA ASP A 126 8.71 4.79 -8.19
C ASP A 126 9.19 5.60 -9.40
N TRP A 127 10.50 5.73 -9.57
CA TRP A 127 11.17 6.37 -10.70
C TRP A 127 12.31 5.49 -11.22
N ASP A 128 12.16 4.97 -12.43
CA ASP A 128 13.23 4.26 -13.11
C ASP A 128 14.27 5.27 -13.63
N LYS A 129 15.43 5.29 -12.97
CA LYS A 129 16.56 6.17 -13.34
C LYS A 129 17.22 5.77 -14.67
N SER A 130 17.23 4.49 -15.00
CA SER A 130 17.86 3.96 -16.22
C SER A 130 17.05 4.38 -17.44
N SER A 131 15.74 4.20 -17.36
CA SER A 131 14.81 4.44 -18.46
C SER A 131 14.15 5.83 -18.42
N LYS A 132 14.43 6.61 -17.36
CA LYS A 132 13.97 8.00 -17.13
C LYS A 132 12.44 8.14 -17.19
N TYR A 133 11.71 7.24 -16.54
CA TYR A 133 10.25 7.30 -16.44
C TYR A 133 9.73 7.02 -15.03
N GLY A 134 8.51 7.49 -14.74
CA GLY A 134 7.81 7.23 -13.49
C GLY A 134 6.95 5.96 -13.56
N ILE A 135 6.80 5.28 -12.42
CA ILE A 135 5.87 4.17 -12.25
C ILE A 135 4.72 4.65 -11.36
N TYR A 136 3.48 4.48 -11.83
CA TYR A 136 2.26 4.88 -11.12
C TYR A 136 1.59 3.69 -10.48
N ARG A 137 0.94 3.90 -9.32
CA ARG A 137 0.27 2.84 -8.54
C ARG A 137 -0.76 2.05 -9.35
N GLY A 138 -1.59 2.76 -10.11
CA GLY A 138 -2.75 2.17 -10.78
C GLY A 138 -3.84 1.73 -9.79
N LEU A 139 -4.68 0.80 -10.24
CA LEU A 139 -5.73 0.18 -9.41
C LEU A 139 -5.39 -1.28 -9.15
N THR A 140 -5.63 -1.78 -7.94
CA THR A 140 -5.50 -3.21 -7.65
C THR A 140 -6.68 -4.00 -8.22
N THR A 141 -6.52 -5.32 -8.36
CA THR A 141 -7.62 -6.21 -8.77
C THR A 141 -8.82 -6.07 -7.84
N ASP A 142 -8.61 -6.05 -6.53
CA ASP A 142 -9.67 -5.90 -5.52
C ASP A 142 -10.43 -4.57 -5.65
N GLU A 143 -9.69 -3.47 -5.91
CA GLU A 143 -10.28 -2.16 -6.15
C GLU A 143 -11.16 -2.16 -7.40
N ILE A 144 -10.73 -2.83 -8.47
CA ILE A 144 -11.48 -2.95 -9.73
C ILE A 144 -12.73 -3.80 -9.53
N GLU A 145 -12.61 -4.94 -8.85
CA GLU A 145 -13.75 -5.80 -8.53
C GLU A 145 -14.79 -5.02 -7.73
N TYR A 146 -14.37 -4.25 -6.73
CA TYR A 146 -15.26 -3.42 -5.95
C TYR A 146 -15.99 -2.37 -6.79
N LEU A 147 -15.30 -1.72 -7.73
CA LEU A 147 -15.90 -0.72 -8.62
C LEU A 147 -16.89 -1.32 -9.63
N LYS A 148 -16.70 -2.58 -10.03
CA LYS A 148 -17.58 -3.30 -10.96
C LYS A 148 -18.85 -3.83 -10.29
N ARG A 149 -18.92 -3.87 -8.95
CA ARG A 149 -20.13 -4.28 -8.24
C ARG A 149 -21.24 -3.24 -8.44
N PRO A 150 -22.45 -3.68 -8.85
CA PRO A 150 -23.59 -2.80 -9.11
C PRO A 150 -24.00 -1.99 -7.86
#